data_AF-A0A1V6KBE8-F1
#
_entry.id   AF-A0A1V6KBE8-F1
#
_cell.length_a   1.000
_cell.length_b   1.000
_cell.length_c   1.000
_cell.angle_alpha   90.00
_cell.angle_beta   90.00
_cell.angle_gamma   90.00
#
_symmetry.space_group_name_H-M   'P 1'
#
loop_
_entity.id
_entity.type
_entity.pdbx_description
1 polymer ?
#
loop_
_entity_poly.entity_id
_entity_poly.type
_entity_poly.pdbx_seq_one_letter_code
_entity_poly.pdbx_strand_id
1 'polypeptide(L)' 'MGMLILWGLKKEAGRYVEGKIYDVEAGKEYKCSIVQITPDRLKITASVLFLSESHYWTRVK' A
#
# COMPACT_ATOMS: atom_id res chain seq x y z
N MET A 1 15.05 -12.72 -3.97
CA MET A 1 14.34 -12.43 -5.24
C MET A 1 13.82 -11.01 -5.19
N GLY A 2 13.62 -10.35 -6.33
CA GLY A 2 13.16 -8.96 -6.39
C GLY A 2 12.11 -8.80 -7.48
N MET A 3 10.94 -8.30 -7.09
CA MET A 3 9.90 -7.84 -8.01
C MET A 3 9.31 -6.57 -7.42
N LEU A 4 9.13 -5.56 -8.26
CA LEU A 4 8.49 -4.32 -7.86
C LEU A 4 6.99 -4.56 -7.73
N ILE A 5 6.51 -4.67 -6.49
CA ILE A 5 5.08 -4.87 -6.20
C ILE A 5 4.35 -3.60 -5.75
N LEU A 6 5.07 -2.51 -5.48
CA LEU A 6 4.49 -1.27 -4.98
C LEU A 6 5.20 -0.07 -5.61
N TRP A 7 4.45 0.82 -6.27
CA TRP A 7 5.02 1.98 -6.98
C TRP A 7 4.03 3.15 -7.10
N GLY A 8 4.48 4.26 -7.68
CA GLY A 8 3.64 5.44 -7.94
C GLY A 8 3.24 6.24 -6.70
N LEU A 9 3.82 5.95 -5.54
CA LEU A 9 3.50 6.63 -4.29
C LEU A 9 3.93 8.10 -4.34
N LYS A 10 2.98 8.99 -4.07
CA LYS A 10 3.20 10.43 -3.88
C LYS A 10 3.08 10.76 -2.41
N LYS A 11 4.12 11.38 -1.84
CA LYS A 11 4.13 11.78 -0.43
C LYS A 11 3.29 13.04 -0.23
N GLU A 12 2.40 12.97 0.74
CA GLU A 12 1.65 14.11 1.27
C GLU A 12 1.82 14.15 2.80
N ALA A 13 1.39 15.23 3.46
CA ALA A 13 1.56 15.38 4.90
C ALA A 13 0.99 14.17 5.69
N GLY A 14 1.89 13.32 6.20
CA GLY A 14 1.59 12.13 7.00
C GLY A 14 1.09 10.89 6.23
N ARG A 15 1.08 10.91 4.89
CA ARG A 15 0.53 9.81 4.08
C ARG A 15 1.21 9.67 2.72
N TYR A 16 1.00 8.55 2.05
CA TYR A 16 1.31 8.35 0.64
C TYR A 16 0.04 8.01 -0.12
N VAL A 17 -0.14 8.64 -1.28
CA VAL A 17 -1.32 8.52 -2.13
C VAL A 17 -0.91 8.16 -3.57
N GLU A 18 -1.90 7.95 -4.44
CA GLU A 18 -1.73 7.64 -5.87
C GLU A 18 -0.94 6.35 -6.16
N GLY A 19 -0.67 5.55 -5.12
CA GLY A 19 0.09 4.31 -5.25
C GLY A 19 -0.64 3.24 -6.02
N LYS A 20 0.13 2.29 -6.53
CA LYS A 20 -0.32 1.04 -7.13
C LYS A 20 0.38 -0.11 -6.44
N ILE A 21 -0.36 -1.17 -6.14
CA ILE A 21 0.16 -2.39 -5.55
C ILE A 21 -0.25 -3.60 -6.40
N TYR A 22 0.69 -4.51 -6.62
CA TYR A 22 0.47 -5.77 -7.32
C TYR A 22 0.29 -6.89 -6.31
N ASP A 23 -0.85 -7.56 -6.38
CA ASP A 23 -1.09 -8.82 -5.68
C ASP A 23 -0.57 -9.97 -6.52
N VAL A 24 0.49 -10.61 -6.02
CA VAL A 24 1.16 -11.74 -6.65
C VAL A 24 0.30 -13.01 -6.69
N GLU A 25 -0.56 -13.21 -5.70
CA GLU A 25 -1.40 -14.41 -5.61
C GLU A 25 -2.58 -14.29 -6.58
N ALA A 26 -3.22 -13.11 -6.63
CA ALA A 26 -4.34 -12.86 -7.53
C ALA A 26 -3.91 -12.48 -8.96
N GLY A 27 -2.64 -12.09 -9.16
CA GLY A 27 -2.12 -11.60 -10.43
C GLY A 27 -2.71 -10.26 -10.87
N LYS A 28 -3.09 -9.38 -9.93
CA LYS A 28 -3.85 -8.14 -10.20
C LYS A 28 -3.22 -6.90 -9.58
N GLU A 29 -3.42 -5.76 -10.23
CA GLU A 29 -3.04 -4.44 -9.73
C GLU A 29 -4.23 -3.75 -9.05
N TYR A 30 -3.96 -3.09 -7.93
CA TYR A 30 -4.91 -2.26 -7.18
C TYR A 30 -4.35 -0.86 -6.99
N LYS A 31 -5.24 0.14 -6.89
CA LYS A 31 -4.85 1.45 -6.37
C LYS A 31 -4.58 1.30 -4.87
N CYS A 32 -3.64 2.03 -4.32
CA CYS A 32 -3.38 2.02 -2.89
C CYS A 32 -3.02 3.38 -2.30
N SER A 33 -3.30 3.53 -1.02
CA SER A 33 -2.78 4.60 -0.16
C SER A 33 -2.16 4.02 1.10
N ILE A 34 -1.24 4.76 1.70
CA ILE A 34 -0.50 4.34 2.89
C ILE A 34 -0.55 5.45 3.93
N VAL A 35 -0.95 5.12 5.15
CA VAL A 35 -0.93 6.02 6.30
C VAL A 35 0.02 5.46 7.34
N GLN A 36 0.92 6.30 7.86
CA GLN A 36 1.72 5.94 9.01
C GLN A 36 0.90 6.16 10.27
N ILE A 37 0.57 5.07 10.98
CA ILE A 37 -0.29 5.12 12.17
C ILE A 37 0.53 5.19 13.46
N THR A 38 1.72 4.58 13.47
CA THR A 38 2.74 4.71 14.53
C THR A 38 4.13 4.70 13.87
N PRO A 39 5.22 5.03 14.59
CA PRO A 39 6.57 5.03 14.02
C PRO A 39 6.94 3.73 13.30
N ASP A 40 6.45 2.59 13.77
CA ASP A 40 6.79 1.26 13.25
C ASP A 40 5.61 0.55 12.56
N ARG A 41 4.50 1.25 12.30
CA ARG A 41 3.31 0.61 11.72
C ARG A 41 2.66 1.46 10.64
N LEU A 42 2.41 0.82 9.50
CA LEU A 42 1.73 1.39 8.34
C LEU A 42 0.37 0.72 8.18
N LYS A 43 -0.64 1.50 7.80
CA LYS A 43 -1.90 1.01 7.25
C LYS A 43 -1.84 1.21 5.73
N ILE A 44 -1.90 0.12 4.98
CA ILE A 44 -1.97 0.11 3.52
C ILE A 44 -3.43 -0.16 3.16
N THR A 45 -4.05 0.70 2.36
CA THR A 45 -5.42 0.49 1.89
C THR A 45 -5.38 0.27 0.38
N ALA A 46 -5.73 -0.92 -0.09
CA ALA A 46 -5.86 -1.27 -1.50
C ALA A 46 -7.32 -1.13 -1.94
N SER A 47 -7.56 -0.65 -3.15
CA SER A 47 -8.91 -0.42 -3.67
C SER A 47 -9.04 -0.74 -5.16
N VAL A 48 -10.22 -1.25 -5.52
CA VAL A 48 -10.67 -1.46 -6.89
C VAL A 48 -12.15 -1.14 -6.98
N LEU A 49 -12.53 -0.25 -7.92
CA LEU A 49 -13.90 0.26 -8.06
C LEU A 49 -14.45 0.78 -6.71
N PHE A 50 -15.44 0.08 -6.14
CA PHE A 50 -16.11 0.43 -4.87
C PHE A 50 -15.68 -0.47 -3.69
N LEU A 51 -14.73 -1.39 -3.90
CA LEU A 51 -14.21 -2.27 -2.87
C LEU A 51 -12.87 -1.76 -2.35
N SER A 52 -12.64 -1.91 -1.05
CA SER A 52 -11.38 -1.53 -0.41
C SER A 52 -11.06 -2.48 0.73
N GLU A 53 -9.77 -2.81 0.86
CA GLU A 53 -9.24 -3.65 1.92
C GLU A 53 -8.05 -2.95 2.58
N SER A 54 -7.87 -3.17 3.89
CA SER A 54 -6.76 -2.60 4.65
C SER A 54 -5.84 -3.70 5.19
N HIS A 55 -4.54 -3.55 4.94
CA HIS A 55 -3.48 -4.37 5.51
C HIS A 55 -2.61 -3.52 6.43
N TYR A 56 -2.02 -4.16 7.45
CA TYR A 56 -1.14 -3.50 8.40
C TYR A 56 0.25 -4.08 8.27
N TRP A 57 1.22 -3.24 7.93
CA TRP A 57 2.63 -3.65 7.86
C TRP A 57 3.36 -3.11 9.07
N THR A 58 4.15 -3.99 9.68
CA THR A 58 5.00 -3.68 10.83
C THR A 58 6.44 -3.60 10.34
N ARG A 59 7.15 -2.54 10.72
CA ARG A 59 8.56 -2.38 10.42
C ARG A 59 9.36 -3.48 11.12
N VAL A 60 10.09 -4.27 10.35
CA VAL A 60 11.07 -5.23 10.89
C VAL A 60 12.34 -4.46 11.26
N LYS A 61 12.96 -4.82 12.39
CA LYS A 61 14.22 -4.24 12.88
C LYS A 61 15.43 -5.01 12.39
#